data_AF-A0A4U0WMW4-F1
#
_entry.id   AF-A0A4U0WMW4-F1
#
_cell.length_a   1.000
_cell.length_b   1.000
_cell.length_c   1.000
_cell.angle_alpha   90.00
_cell.angle_beta   90.00
_cell.angle_gamma   90.00
#
_symmetry.space_group_name_H-M   'P 1'
#
loop_
_entity.id
_entity.type
_entity.pdbx_description
1 polymer ?
#
loop_
_entity_poly.entity_id
_entity_poly.type
_entity_poly.pdbx_seq_one_letter_code
_entity_poly.pdbx_strand_id
1 'polypeptide(L)'
;MRGLSSLFLLALLASVSTPLRYDPSEVDYNLNTNQDAVDPLDYTASWDGHTYQPSPENWRFPFYSFFLDRFVNGDPTNDNANGTAWEHDPMGTQLRHGGDMRGLQDSLDYLHGLGIRGIYLAGSLLLNLPWSADSYSPLDHTLLDRHFGDIDSWREAIQAIHDRGMYVILDNTMST
;
A
#
# COMPACT_ATOMS: atom_id res chain seq x y z
N MET A 1 -35.27 40.54 -7.91
CA MET A 1 -33.91 40.14 -8.32
C MET A 1 -33.05 39.74 -7.11
N ARG A 2 -33.34 38.62 -6.42
CA ARG A 2 -32.55 38.15 -5.25
C ARG A 2 -32.18 36.66 -5.28
N GLY A 3 -32.52 35.93 -6.35
CA GLY A 3 -32.27 34.47 -6.45
C GLY A 3 -30.97 34.08 -7.17
N LEU A 4 -30.35 34.98 -7.93
CA LEU A 4 -29.18 34.64 -8.75
C LEU A 4 -27.87 34.51 -7.95
N SER A 5 -27.79 35.11 -6.75
CA SER A 5 -26.55 35.17 -5.99
C SER A 5 -26.22 33.87 -5.23
N SER A 6 -27.23 33.12 -4.79
CA SER A 6 -27.02 31.87 -4.02
C SER A 6 -26.64 30.67 -4.89
N LEU A 7 -27.10 30.61 -6.14
CA LEU A 7 -26.72 29.57 -7.10
C LEU A 7 -25.24 29.66 -7.51
N PHE A 8 -24.71 30.88 -7.58
CA PHE A 8 -23.29 31.12 -7.90
C PHE A 8 -22.35 30.66 -6.78
N LEU A 9 -22.77 30.79 -5.52
CA LEU A 9 -22.03 30.31 -4.35
C LEU A 9 -22.04 28.79 -4.23
N LEU A 10 -23.12 28.10 -4.63
CA LEU A 10 -23.15 26.63 -4.66
C LEU A 10 -22.25 26.05 -5.76
N ALA A 11 -22.17 26.71 -6.92
CA ALA A 11 -21.30 26.28 -8.01
C ALA A 11 -19.80 26.41 -7.67
N LEU A 12 -19.43 27.37 -6.80
CA LEU A 12 -18.06 27.51 -6.28
C LEU A 12 -17.67 26.42 -5.27
N LEU A 13 -18.63 25.67 -4.74
CA LEU A 13 -18.42 24.54 -3.82
C LEU A 13 -18.41 23.19 -4.55
N ALA A 14 -18.66 23.17 -5.87
CA ALA A 14 -18.54 21.95 -6.66
C ALA A 14 -17.05 21.66 -6.91
N SER A 15 -16.43 20.91 -6.01
CA SER A 15 -15.17 20.25 -6.29
C SER A 15 -15.38 19.22 -7.39
N VAL A 16 -14.81 19.48 -8.57
CA VAL A 16 -14.73 18.47 -9.63
C VAL A 16 -13.63 17.50 -9.20
N SER A 17 -14.02 16.30 -8.74
CA SER A 17 -13.07 15.21 -8.55
C SER A 17 -12.74 14.62 -9.90
N THR A 18 -11.55 14.92 -10.42
CA THR A 18 -11.00 14.22 -11.60
C THR A 18 -10.21 13.01 -11.12
N PRO A 19 -10.34 11.84 -11.77
CA PRO A 19 -9.48 10.71 -11.47
C PRO A 19 -8.01 11.10 -11.70
N LEU A 20 -7.11 10.52 -10.91
CA LEU A 20 -5.67 10.69 -11.15
C LEU A 20 -5.38 10.09 -12.53
N ARG A 21 -4.77 10.89 -13.41
CA ARG A 21 -4.37 10.41 -14.74
C ARG A 21 -3.16 9.51 -14.59
N TYR A 22 -3.02 8.55 -15.51
CA TYR A 22 -1.79 7.76 -15.62
C TYR A 22 -0.56 8.67 -15.69
N ASP A 23 0.41 8.41 -14.82
CA ASP A 23 1.69 9.10 -14.78
C ASP A 23 2.82 8.08 -15.04
N PRO A 24 3.59 8.23 -16.14
CA PRO A 24 4.72 7.35 -16.45
C PRO A 24 5.79 7.28 -15.37
N SER A 25 5.90 8.30 -14.50
CA SER A 25 6.86 8.29 -13.38
C SER A 25 6.46 7.37 -12.24
N GLU A 26 5.21 6.88 -12.24
CA GLU A 26 4.66 5.98 -11.21
C GLU A 26 4.56 4.53 -11.68
N VAL A 27 5.12 4.20 -12.85
CA VAL A 27 4.95 2.87 -13.46
C VAL A 27 5.38 1.72 -12.55
N ASP A 28 6.42 1.93 -11.74
CA ASP A 28 6.96 0.91 -10.83
C ASP A 28 6.09 0.71 -9.57
N TYR A 29 5.13 1.60 -9.32
CA TYR A 29 4.21 1.58 -8.17
C TYR A 29 2.74 1.43 -8.57
N ASN A 30 2.41 1.60 -9.85
CA ASN A 30 1.03 1.57 -10.35
C ASN A 30 0.56 0.16 -10.70
N LEU A 31 -0.39 -0.34 -9.92
CA LEU A 31 -1.03 -1.63 -10.11
C LEU A 31 -1.91 -1.67 -11.38
N ASN A 32 -2.41 -0.52 -11.85
CA ASN A 32 -3.13 -0.43 -13.11
C ASN A 32 -2.15 -0.27 -14.29
N THR A 33 -2.10 -1.30 -15.12
CA THR A 33 -1.28 -1.36 -16.34
C THR A 33 -1.98 -0.77 -17.58
N ASN A 34 -3.29 -0.50 -17.53
CA ASN A 34 -4.03 0.11 -18.63
C ASN A 34 -3.87 1.64 -18.62
N GLN A 35 -3.01 2.15 -19.50
CA GLN A 35 -2.72 3.59 -19.63
C GLN A 35 -3.89 4.39 -20.25
N ASP A 36 -4.77 3.71 -20.97
CA ASP A 36 -5.93 4.32 -21.65
C ASP A 36 -7.21 4.23 -20.80
N ALA A 37 -7.11 3.75 -19.55
CA ALA A 37 -8.25 3.61 -18.66
C ALA A 37 -8.92 4.96 -18.38
N VAL A 38 -10.23 5.03 -18.59
CA VAL A 38 -11.06 6.21 -18.29
C VAL A 38 -12.05 5.94 -17.16
N ASP A 39 -12.33 4.66 -16.88
CA ASP A 39 -13.16 4.18 -15.77
C ASP A 39 -12.39 3.15 -14.91
N PRO A 40 -12.61 3.08 -13.59
CA PRO A 40 -12.00 2.05 -12.74
C PRO A 40 -12.25 0.60 -13.19
N LEU A 41 -13.34 0.34 -13.93
CA LEU A 41 -13.62 -0.97 -14.51
C LEU A 41 -12.69 -1.34 -15.67
N ASP A 42 -12.00 -0.36 -16.25
CA ASP A 42 -11.01 -0.57 -17.31
C ASP A 42 -9.64 -0.99 -16.74
N TYR A 43 -9.46 -0.96 -15.42
CA TYR A 43 -8.18 -1.26 -14.80
C TYR A 43 -7.80 -2.72 -14.98
N THR A 44 -6.55 -2.94 -15.37
CA THR A 44 -5.99 -4.28 -15.58
C THR A 44 -4.63 -4.37 -14.92
N ALA A 45 -4.30 -5.56 -14.42
CA ALA A 45 -2.98 -5.87 -13.87
C ALA A 45 -2.47 -7.17 -14.49
N SER A 46 -1.16 -7.26 -14.70
CA SER A 46 -0.49 -8.48 -15.13
C SER A 46 0.68 -8.80 -14.21
N TRP A 47 0.91 -10.08 -13.97
CA TRP A 47 2.10 -10.59 -13.31
C TRP A 47 2.56 -11.84 -14.06
N ASP A 48 3.41 -11.60 -15.06
CA ASP A 48 3.87 -12.66 -15.95
C ASP A 48 4.72 -13.69 -15.19
N GLY A 49 4.49 -14.98 -15.48
CA GLY A 49 5.22 -16.09 -14.86
C GLY A 49 4.85 -16.38 -13.40
N HIS A 50 3.89 -15.65 -12.82
CA HIS A 50 3.41 -15.93 -11.47
C HIS A 50 2.62 -17.24 -11.40
N THR A 51 2.95 -18.08 -10.42
CA THR A 51 2.13 -19.23 -10.07
C THR A 51 1.12 -18.80 -9.02
N TYR A 52 -0.17 -18.89 -9.36
CA TYR A 52 -1.24 -18.54 -8.43
C TYR A 52 -1.24 -19.48 -7.22
N GLN A 53 -1.13 -18.90 -6.03
CA GLN A 53 -1.20 -19.62 -4.76
C GLN A 53 -2.63 -19.56 -4.21
N PRO A 54 -3.37 -20.69 -4.21
CA PRO A 54 -4.74 -20.69 -3.71
C PRO A 54 -4.76 -20.48 -2.19
N SER A 55 -5.85 -19.88 -1.72
CA SER A 55 -6.15 -19.80 -0.28
C SER A 55 -6.15 -21.21 0.34
N PRO A 56 -5.72 -21.34 1.61
CA PRO A 56 -5.79 -22.61 2.31
C PRO A 56 -7.25 -23.03 2.50
N GLU A 57 -7.49 -24.34 2.63
CA GLU A 57 -8.84 -24.86 2.95
C GLU A 57 -9.38 -24.30 4.27
N ASN A 58 -8.47 -23.94 5.20
CA ASN A 58 -8.79 -23.43 6.51
C ASN A 58 -7.68 -22.50 7.02
N TRP A 59 -8.07 -21.33 7.54
CA TRP A 59 -7.18 -20.32 8.11
C TRP A 59 -6.86 -20.55 9.61
N ARG A 60 -7.17 -21.72 10.17
CA ARG A 60 -6.85 -22.06 11.59
C ARG A 60 -5.38 -22.44 11.77
N PHE A 61 -4.51 -21.44 11.67
CA PHE A 61 -3.09 -21.54 12.00
C PHE A 61 -2.61 -20.21 12.63
N PRO A 62 -1.42 -20.18 13.26
CA PRO A 62 -0.94 -18.98 13.94
C PRO A 62 -0.69 -17.82 12.97
N PHE A 63 -1.19 -16.64 13.35
CA PHE A 63 -0.98 -15.37 12.65
C PHE A 63 -0.03 -14.46 13.42
N TYR A 64 0.69 -13.63 12.67
CA TYR A 64 1.42 -12.49 13.20
C TYR A 64 0.90 -11.23 12.50
N SER A 65 0.35 -10.30 13.28
CA SER A 65 -0.22 -9.03 12.80
C SER A 65 0.63 -7.88 13.25
N PHE A 66 1.00 -6.98 12.34
CA PHE A 66 1.82 -5.82 12.61
C PHE A 66 1.64 -4.74 11.55
N PHE A 67 1.99 -3.51 11.90
CA PHE A 67 2.17 -2.41 10.96
C PHE A 67 3.52 -2.57 10.27
N LEU A 68 3.53 -2.60 8.93
CA LEU A 68 4.75 -2.81 8.16
C LEU A 68 5.81 -1.76 8.50
N ASP A 69 5.42 -0.48 8.57
CA ASP A 69 6.28 0.66 8.97
C ASP A 69 6.98 0.44 10.32
N ARG A 70 6.38 -0.32 11.24
CA ARG A 70 6.90 -0.52 12.61
C ARG A 70 7.69 -1.81 12.79
N PHE A 71 7.93 -2.56 11.72
CA PHE A 71 8.53 -3.88 11.82
C PHE A 71 10.05 -3.85 11.65
N VAL A 72 10.54 -3.82 10.42
CA VAL A 72 11.97 -3.81 10.09
C VAL A 72 12.20 -2.91 8.89
N ASN A 73 13.09 -1.94 9.02
CA ASN A 73 13.57 -1.11 7.91
C ASN A 73 14.66 -1.88 7.15
N GLY A 74 14.33 -2.36 5.95
CA GLY A 74 15.22 -3.14 5.10
C GLY A 74 15.87 -2.31 4.00
N ASP A 75 15.24 -1.21 3.60
CA ASP A 75 15.71 -0.27 2.60
C ASP A 75 15.52 1.19 3.03
N PRO A 76 16.53 1.78 3.70
CA PRO A 76 16.47 3.18 4.12
C PRO A 76 16.36 4.21 2.98
N THR A 77 16.53 3.79 1.72
CA THR A 77 16.43 4.72 0.58
C THR A 77 14.99 5.16 0.29
N ASN A 78 13.99 4.44 0.80
CA ASN A 78 12.57 4.75 0.65
C ASN A 78 11.93 5.43 1.90
N ASP A 79 12.73 5.75 2.93
CA ASP A 79 12.25 6.34 4.19
C ASP A 79 11.56 7.71 4.01
N ASN A 80 12.03 8.49 3.03
CA ASN A 80 11.50 9.83 2.70
C ASN A 80 10.86 9.84 1.29
N ALA A 81 10.05 8.82 1.02
CA ALA A 81 9.40 8.54 -0.26
C ALA A 81 8.66 9.72 -0.89
N ASN A 82 7.99 10.56 -0.09
CA ASN A 82 7.22 11.70 -0.60
C ASN A 82 8.07 12.98 -0.74
N GLY A 83 9.32 12.97 -0.31
CA GLY A 83 10.20 14.14 -0.33
C GLY A 83 9.73 15.29 0.56
N THR A 84 8.90 15.00 1.56
CA THR A 84 8.33 16.03 2.44
C THR A 84 9.29 16.39 3.58
N ALA A 85 9.13 17.59 4.14
CA ALA A 85 9.82 17.91 5.39
C ALA A 85 9.20 17.08 6.52
N TRP A 86 10.03 16.35 7.28
CA TRP A 86 9.61 15.55 8.44
C TRP A 86 8.75 14.33 8.10
N GLU A 87 9.29 13.43 7.30
CA GLU A 87 8.59 12.19 6.91
C GLU A 87 8.96 11.01 7.80
N HIS A 88 10.25 10.87 8.11
CA HIS A 88 10.83 9.78 8.89
C HIS A 88 11.37 10.29 10.24
N ASP A 89 10.89 9.67 11.32
CA ASP A 89 11.44 9.83 12.68
C ASP A 89 11.21 8.53 13.46
N PRO A 90 12.23 7.65 13.56
CA PRO A 90 12.09 6.36 14.24
C PRO A 90 11.92 6.49 15.76
N MET A 91 12.14 7.68 16.34
CA MET A 91 11.94 7.94 17.77
C MET A 91 10.57 8.57 18.06
N GLY A 92 9.85 9.01 17.03
CA GLY A 92 8.52 9.58 17.14
C GLY A 92 7.43 8.51 17.06
N THR A 93 6.19 8.86 17.38
CA THR A 93 5.03 7.96 17.23
C THR A 93 4.20 8.25 15.99
N GLN A 94 4.31 9.48 15.47
CA GLN A 94 3.44 10.04 14.44
C GLN A 94 4.03 9.97 13.03
N LEU A 95 5.36 9.88 12.92
CA LEU A 95 6.06 9.84 11.65
C LEU A 95 6.47 8.40 11.30
N ARG A 96 6.88 8.20 10.06
CA ARG A 96 7.32 6.89 9.57
C ARG A 96 8.57 6.45 10.32
N HIS A 97 8.64 5.16 10.61
CA HIS A 97 9.79 4.53 11.27
C HIS A 97 10.72 3.86 10.26
N GLY A 98 10.23 3.53 9.06
CA GLY A 98 11.06 3.00 7.98
C GLY A 98 10.79 1.56 7.58
N GLY A 99 9.81 0.89 8.20
CA GLY A 99 9.56 -0.51 7.92
C GLY A 99 8.95 -0.76 6.54
N ASP A 100 9.47 -1.74 5.82
CA ASP A 100 9.18 -1.96 4.40
C ASP A 100 9.13 -3.45 4.02
N MET A 101 8.80 -3.75 2.75
CA MET A 101 8.71 -5.13 2.27
C MET A 101 10.06 -5.85 2.23
N ARG A 102 11.17 -5.12 2.10
CA ARG A 102 12.51 -5.72 2.14
C ARG A 102 12.83 -6.23 3.55
N GLY A 103 12.55 -5.43 4.57
CA GLY A 103 12.71 -5.80 5.96
C GLY A 103 11.79 -6.95 6.38
N LEU A 104 10.56 -7.00 5.83
CA LEU A 104 9.69 -8.15 5.98
C LEU A 104 10.30 -9.41 5.37
N GLN A 105 10.77 -9.34 4.13
CA GLN A 105 11.40 -10.47 3.43
C GLN A 105 12.59 -11.02 4.21
N ASP A 106 13.46 -10.14 4.71
CA ASP A 106 14.65 -10.49 5.51
C ASP A 106 14.28 -11.15 6.85
N SER A 107 13.05 -10.93 7.35
CA SER A 107 12.55 -11.43 8.63
C SER A 107 11.70 -12.70 8.51
N LEU A 108 11.46 -13.23 7.31
CA LEU A 108 10.57 -14.38 7.11
C LEU A 108 11.05 -15.64 7.82
N ASP A 109 12.36 -15.86 7.93
CA ASP A 109 12.91 -17.02 8.64
C ASP A 109 12.65 -16.95 10.14
N TYR A 110 12.67 -15.74 10.71
CA TYR A 110 12.29 -15.51 12.10
C TYR A 110 10.80 -15.81 12.33
N LEU A 111 9.92 -15.25 11.50
CA LEU A 111 8.47 -15.49 11.60
C LEU A 111 8.11 -16.97 11.40
N HIS A 112 8.69 -17.60 10.37
CA HIS A 112 8.49 -19.02 10.09
C HIS A 112 9.00 -19.90 11.24
N GLY A 113 10.16 -19.55 11.82
CA GLY A 113 10.77 -20.24 12.97
C GLY A 113 9.95 -20.14 14.26
N LEU A 114 9.19 -19.05 14.46
CA LEU A 114 8.20 -18.93 15.53
C LEU A 114 6.95 -19.83 15.33
N GLY A 115 6.81 -20.46 14.16
CA GLY A 115 5.65 -21.28 13.81
C GLY A 115 4.49 -20.48 13.19
N ILE A 116 4.73 -19.22 12.80
CA ILE A 116 3.73 -18.41 12.10
C ILE A 116 3.51 -18.96 10.69
N ARG A 117 2.26 -18.98 10.25
CA ARG A 117 1.85 -19.40 8.90
C ARG A 117 0.95 -18.38 8.20
N GLY A 118 0.41 -17.41 8.94
CA GLY A 118 -0.29 -16.25 8.37
C GLY A 118 0.37 -14.94 8.78
N ILE A 119 0.64 -14.07 7.83
CA ILE A 119 1.06 -12.68 8.05
C ILE A 119 -0.16 -11.81 7.78
N TYR A 120 -0.48 -10.90 8.69
CA TYR A 120 -1.48 -9.86 8.46
C TYR A 120 -0.79 -8.50 8.53
N LEU A 121 -0.72 -7.83 7.39
CA LEU A 121 -0.17 -6.48 7.30
C LEU A 121 -1.30 -5.49 7.62
N ALA A 122 -1.19 -4.85 8.78
CA ALA A 122 -2.15 -3.84 9.22
C ALA A 122 -1.86 -2.50 8.54
N GLY A 123 -2.93 -1.83 8.11
CA GLY A 123 -2.84 -0.60 7.32
C GLY A 123 -2.80 -0.87 5.81
N SER A 124 -3.18 0.14 5.03
CA SER A 124 -3.18 0.07 3.58
C SER A 124 -1.75 0.09 3.04
N LEU A 125 -1.48 -0.79 2.08
CA LEU A 125 -0.25 -0.78 1.26
C LEU A 125 -0.24 0.30 0.16
N LEU A 126 -1.35 1.02 0.02
CA LEU A 126 -1.58 1.98 -1.05
C LEU A 126 -1.12 3.37 -0.63
N LEU A 127 -0.84 4.22 -1.62
CA LEU A 127 -0.41 5.61 -1.44
C LEU A 127 -1.26 6.30 -0.37
N ASN A 128 -0.63 6.68 0.73
CA ASN A 128 -1.31 7.31 1.86
C ASN A 128 -1.12 8.83 1.89
N LEU A 129 -1.99 9.51 2.63
CA LEU A 129 -1.81 10.92 2.93
C LEU A 129 -0.45 11.16 3.62
N PRO A 130 0.33 12.17 3.21
CA PRO A 130 1.58 12.50 3.89
C PRO A 130 1.37 12.70 5.40
N TRP A 131 2.31 12.20 6.20
CA TRP A 131 2.28 12.19 7.67
C TRP A 131 1.21 11.31 8.33
N SER A 132 0.45 10.51 7.56
CA SER A 132 -0.40 9.45 8.10
C SER A 132 0.39 8.14 8.22
N ALA A 133 1.23 8.04 9.25
CA ALA A 133 2.10 6.87 9.45
C ALA A 133 1.35 5.59 9.89
N ASP A 134 0.05 5.66 10.18
CA ASP A 134 -0.79 4.49 10.47
C ASP A 134 -1.28 3.76 9.21
N SER A 135 -1.06 4.35 8.04
CA SER A 135 -1.42 3.83 6.72
C SER A 135 -2.92 3.62 6.50
N TYR A 136 -3.79 4.29 7.27
CA TYR A 136 -5.26 4.16 7.13
C TYR A 136 -5.90 5.30 6.30
N SER A 137 -5.12 6.17 5.66
CA SER A 137 -5.62 7.29 4.84
C SER A 137 -5.23 7.16 3.36
N PRO A 138 -5.68 6.12 2.62
CA PRO A 138 -5.32 5.95 1.22
C PRO A 138 -5.86 7.09 0.35
N LEU A 139 -5.02 7.57 -0.57
CA LEU A 139 -5.35 8.61 -1.55
C LEU A 139 -5.66 8.03 -2.93
N ASP A 140 -4.99 6.94 -3.30
CA ASP A 140 -5.15 6.27 -4.59
C ASP A 140 -5.05 4.76 -4.43
N HIS A 141 -6.11 4.03 -4.84
CA HIS A 141 -6.16 2.57 -4.74
C HIS A 141 -5.46 1.82 -5.88
N THR A 142 -4.81 2.55 -6.79
CA THR A 142 -4.00 1.99 -7.88
C THR A 142 -2.51 2.10 -7.62
N LEU A 143 -2.08 3.00 -6.73
CA LEU A 143 -0.66 3.25 -6.45
C LEU A 143 -0.24 2.60 -5.14
N LEU A 144 0.84 1.85 -5.16
CA LEU A 144 1.53 1.39 -3.96
C LEU A 144 2.17 2.58 -3.22
N ASP A 145 2.19 2.53 -1.89
CA ASP A 145 2.98 3.49 -1.12
C ASP A 145 4.46 3.21 -1.33
N ARG A 146 5.18 4.18 -1.92
CA ARG A 146 6.61 4.02 -2.25
C ARG A 146 7.46 3.70 -1.02
N HIS A 147 7.00 4.08 0.17
CA HIS A 147 7.66 3.76 1.42
C HIS A 147 7.76 2.25 1.68
N PHE A 148 6.78 1.47 1.22
CA PHE A 148 6.79 0.03 1.42
C PHE A 148 7.54 -0.73 0.32
N GLY A 149 8.00 -0.03 -0.73
CA GLY A 149 8.70 -0.59 -1.87
C GLY A 149 7.87 -0.59 -3.15
N ASP A 150 8.55 -0.89 -4.26
CA ASP A 150 7.96 -1.01 -5.59
C ASP A 150 7.25 -2.35 -5.82
N ILE A 151 6.55 -2.47 -6.96
CA ILE A 151 5.82 -3.68 -7.33
C ILE A 151 6.71 -4.93 -7.31
N ASP A 152 7.97 -4.82 -7.73
CA ASP A 152 8.88 -5.96 -7.78
C ASP A 152 9.31 -6.41 -6.37
N SER A 153 9.61 -5.48 -5.47
CA SER A 153 9.87 -5.77 -4.04
C SER A 153 8.68 -6.48 -3.38
N TRP A 154 7.46 -6.02 -3.67
CA TRP A 154 6.24 -6.69 -3.22
C TRP A 154 6.13 -8.11 -3.78
N ARG A 155 6.30 -8.29 -5.10
CA ARG A 155 6.24 -9.61 -5.75
C ARG A 155 7.28 -10.58 -5.18
N GLU A 156 8.51 -10.14 -4.99
CA GLU A 156 9.60 -10.94 -4.41
C GLU A 156 9.27 -11.39 -2.99
N ALA A 157 8.77 -10.48 -2.15
CA ALA A 157 8.40 -10.80 -0.78
C ALA A 157 7.18 -11.73 -0.72
N ILE A 158 6.15 -11.51 -1.53
CA ILE A 158 4.99 -12.41 -1.64
C ILE A 158 5.42 -13.82 -2.09
N GLN A 159 6.29 -13.91 -3.09
CA GLN A 159 6.84 -15.20 -3.51
C GLN A 159 7.61 -15.88 -2.37
N ALA A 160 8.47 -15.14 -1.66
CA ALA A 160 9.24 -15.65 -0.54
C ALA A 160 8.36 -16.13 0.64
N ILE A 161 7.21 -15.47 0.87
CA ILE A 161 6.18 -15.90 1.84
C ILE A 161 5.60 -17.24 1.39
N HIS A 162 5.16 -17.34 0.13
CA HIS A 162 4.54 -18.55 -0.41
C HIS A 162 5.51 -19.74 -0.50
N ASP A 163 6.78 -19.51 -0.82
CA ASP A 163 7.82 -20.55 -0.87
C ASP A 163 8.05 -21.22 0.49
N ARG A 164 7.70 -20.53 1.58
CA ARG A 164 7.75 -21.04 2.96
C ARG A 164 6.44 -21.70 3.41
N GLY A 165 5.46 -21.84 2.51
CA GLY A 165 4.12 -22.33 2.86
C GLY A 165 3.39 -21.41 3.84
N MET A 166 3.71 -20.12 3.80
CA MET A 166 3.03 -19.08 4.57
C MET A 166 2.03 -18.35 3.67
N TYR A 167 1.08 -17.65 4.30
CA TYR A 167 0.07 -16.84 3.63
C TYR A 167 0.14 -15.40 4.12
N VAL A 168 -0.31 -14.47 3.29
CA VAL A 168 -0.41 -13.05 3.64
C VAL A 168 -1.86 -12.57 3.51
N ILE A 169 -2.26 -11.66 4.41
CA ILE A 169 -3.50 -10.89 4.33
C ILE A 169 -3.10 -9.42 4.26
N LEU A 170 -3.68 -8.73 3.28
CA LEU A 170 -3.49 -7.30 3.04
C LEU A 170 -4.74 -6.56 3.48
N ASP A 171 -4.57 -5.50 4.25
CA ASP A 171 -5.68 -4.64 4.66
C ASP A 171 -6.11 -3.72 3.50
N ASN A 172 -7.43 -3.57 3.33
CA ASN A 172 -8.00 -2.69 2.31
C ASN A 172 -8.96 -1.69 2.95
N THR A 173 -8.44 -0.51 3.24
CA THR A 173 -9.16 0.57 3.90
C THR A 173 -9.99 1.37 2.91
N MET A 174 -11.32 1.24 2.98
CA MET A 174 -12.25 1.99 2.11
C MET A 174 -12.92 3.17 2.82
N SER A 175 -12.89 3.19 4.16
CA SER A 175 -13.45 4.25 5.00
C SER A 175 -12.82 4.22 6.39
N THR A 176 -12.60 5.40 6.97
CA THR A 176 -12.10 5.61 8.36
C THR A 176 -13.14 6.30 9.22
#